data_AF-A0A4V1V3B8-F1
#
_entry.id   AF-A0A4V1V3B8-F1
#
_cell.length_a   1.000
_cell.length_b   1.000
_cell.length_c   1.000
_cell.angle_alpha   90.00
_cell.angle_beta   90.00
_cell.angle_gamma   90.00
#
_symmetry.space_group_name_H-M   'P 1'
#
loop_
_entity.id
_entity.type
_entity.pdbx_description
1 polymer ?
#
loop_
_entity_poly.entity_id
_entity_poly.type
_entity_poly.pdbx_seq_one_letter_code
_entity_poly.pdbx_strand_id
1 'polypeptide(L)'
;MKFLSTDYPSSGSAGNYRIDADRRMRIEEYHGSVGLADWRSVISAMSSDPCWSPAYHGLVDFSGASLELTSNDVLRVALMLRQEHNRSTGWLAFVASNSSTYGIVRMLGYWSRFTDRFRIFQDRDEAERWLERNVDQVPPGFIGENGIESPAVLRNVG
;
A
#
# COMPACT_ATOMS: atom_id res chain seq x y z
N MET A 1 4.73 -16.16 -23.94
CA MET A 1 5.45 -15.01 -23.35
C MET A 1 5.89 -15.42 -21.96
N LYS A 2 7.17 -15.26 -21.61
CA LYS A 2 7.67 -15.46 -20.25
C LYS A 2 7.53 -14.13 -19.52
N PHE A 3 6.71 -14.11 -18.47
CA PHE A 3 6.42 -12.93 -17.66
C PHE A 3 7.64 -12.59 -16.80
N LEU A 4 8.08 -11.34 -16.83
CA LEU A 4 9.11 -10.82 -15.93
C LEU A 4 8.43 -10.33 -14.65
N SER A 5 7.92 -11.26 -13.84
CA SER A 5 7.65 -10.98 -12.43
C SER A 5 8.98 -11.13 -11.71
N THR A 6 9.63 -10.02 -11.39
CA THR A 6 10.85 -10.06 -10.59
C THR A 6 10.45 -10.08 -9.12
N ASP A 7 10.44 -11.26 -8.52
CA ASP A 7 10.28 -11.41 -7.07
C ASP A 7 11.60 -11.00 -6.41
N TYR A 8 11.57 -9.98 -5.56
CA TYR A 8 12.74 -9.53 -4.80
C TYR A 8 12.62 -10.02 -3.35
N PRO A 9 13.16 -11.20 -3.01
CA PRO A 9 13.26 -11.61 -1.61
C PRO A 9 14.23 -10.66 -0.90
N SER A 10 13.74 -9.92 0.08
CA SER A 10 14.64 -9.25 1.03
C SER A 10 15.19 -10.33 1.97
N SER A 11 16.45 -10.73 1.79
CA SER A 11 17.10 -11.71 2.64
C SER A 11 17.09 -11.21 4.10
N GLY A 12 16.16 -11.71 4.90
CA GLY A 12 16.04 -11.43 6.33
C GLY A 12 14.95 -10.45 6.77
N SER A 13 14.04 -9.98 5.89
CA SER A 13 12.86 -9.23 6.33
C SER A 13 11.59 -10.08 6.32
N ALA A 14 10.68 -9.79 7.23
CA ALA A 14 9.36 -10.42 7.31
C ALA A 14 8.42 -10.10 6.12
N GLY A 15 8.90 -9.37 5.11
CA GLY A 15 8.14 -9.09 3.89
C GLY A 15 8.96 -9.10 2.60
N ASN A 16 8.23 -9.23 1.49
CA ASN A 16 8.74 -9.10 0.14
C ASN A 16 7.85 -8.15 -0.67
N TYR A 17 8.32 -7.74 -1.84
CA TYR A 17 7.50 -7.00 -2.77
C TYR A 17 7.74 -7.45 -4.21
N ARG A 18 6.75 -7.20 -5.06
CA ARG A 18 6.85 -7.30 -6.51
C ARG A 18 6.17 -6.11 -7.18
N ILE A 19 6.68 -5.72 -8.33
CA ILE A 19 6.10 -4.67 -9.18
C ILE A 19 5.62 -5.33 -10.48
N ASP A 20 4.33 -5.19 -10.74
CA ASP A 20 3.66 -5.65 -11.94
C ASP A 20 3.32 -4.44 -12.81
N ALA A 21 4.21 -4.15 -13.76
CA ALA A 21 4.06 -2.98 -14.64
C ALA A 21 2.85 -3.11 -15.57
N ASP A 22 2.52 -4.33 -16.01
CA ASP A 22 1.39 -4.59 -16.91
C ASP A 22 0.06 -4.25 -16.21
N ARG A 23 -0.05 -4.59 -14.92
CA ARG A 23 -1.21 -4.26 -14.08
C ARG A 23 -1.11 -2.89 -13.42
N ARG A 24 -0.01 -2.15 -13.63
CA ARG A 24 0.33 -0.89 -12.94
C ARG A 24 0.16 -1.01 -11.42
N MET A 25 0.64 -2.11 -10.87
CA MET A 25 0.43 -2.48 -9.47
C MET A 25 1.74 -2.86 -8.79
N ARG A 26 1.89 -2.47 -7.53
CA ARG A 26 2.90 -3.01 -6.61
C ARG A 26 2.21 -3.83 -5.55
N ILE A 27 2.87 -4.88 -5.12
CA ILE A 27 2.30 -5.84 -4.18
C ILE A 27 3.36 -6.08 -3.13
N GLU A 28 3.02 -5.82 -1.89
CA GLU A 28 3.83 -6.08 -0.70
C GLU A 28 3.18 -7.23 0.05
N GLU A 29 3.93 -8.29 0.36
CA GLU A 29 3.43 -9.47 1.08
C GLU A 29 4.26 -9.67 2.34
N TYR A 30 3.58 -9.79 3.47
CA TYR A 30 4.21 -9.93 4.78
C TYR A 30 3.76 -11.20 5.49
N HIS A 31 4.70 -11.80 6.23
CA HIS A 31 4.48 -13.05 6.96
C HIS A 31 5.15 -13.03 8.34
N GLY A 32 4.52 -13.70 9.33
CA GLY A 32 5.07 -13.80 10.68
C GLY A 32 4.99 -12.50 11.47
N SER A 33 5.91 -12.31 12.43
CA SER A 33 6.00 -11.07 13.21
C SER A 33 6.70 -9.98 12.40
N VAL A 34 6.01 -8.87 12.16
CA VAL A 34 6.51 -7.74 11.34
C VAL A 34 6.67 -6.53 12.23
N GLY A 35 7.92 -6.08 12.39
CA GLY A 35 8.25 -4.87 13.12
C GLY A 35 8.48 -3.66 12.22
N LEU A 36 8.88 -2.54 12.85
CA LEU A 36 9.18 -1.30 12.12
C LEU A 36 10.33 -1.49 11.12
N ALA A 37 11.35 -2.26 11.48
CA ALA A 37 12.53 -2.48 10.65
C ALA A 37 12.16 -3.22 9.35
N ASP A 38 11.33 -4.27 9.45
CA ASP A 38 10.86 -5.06 8.30
C ASP A 38 10.08 -4.18 7.34
N TRP A 39 9.08 -3.45 7.85
CA TRP A 39 8.24 -2.61 7.00
C TRP A 39 9.05 -1.50 6.32
N ARG A 40 9.97 -0.85 7.05
CA ARG A 40 10.85 0.16 6.47
C ARG A 40 11.78 -0.41 5.41
N SER A 41 12.33 -1.61 5.65
CA SER A 41 13.20 -2.28 4.69
C SER A 41 12.48 -2.51 3.35
N VAL A 42 11.26 -3.04 3.39
CA VAL A 42 10.45 -3.24 2.17
C VAL A 42 10.13 -1.92 1.47
N ILE A 43 9.66 -0.90 2.19
CA ILE A 43 9.34 0.40 1.57
C ILE A 43 10.58 1.02 0.93
N SER A 44 11.72 1.04 1.62
CA SER A 44 12.97 1.60 1.10
C SER A 44 13.52 0.81 -0.08
N ALA A 45 13.42 -0.52 -0.06
CA ALA A 45 13.82 -1.35 -1.19
C ALA A 45 12.93 -1.06 -2.41
N MET A 46 11.62 -1.01 -2.20
CA MET A 46 10.63 -0.76 -3.25
C MET A 46 10.74 0.65 -3.84
N SER A 47 10.94 1.70 -3.02
CA SER A 47 11.11 3.07 -3.52
C SER A 47 12.42 3.27 -4.30
N SER A 48 13.37 2.35 -4.13
CA SER A 48 14.67 2.37 -4.83
C SER A 48 14.66 1.50 -6.09
N ASP A 49 13.58 0.74 -6.35
CA ASP A 49 13.44 -0.09 -7.54
C ASP A 49 13.25 0.81 -8.79
N PRO A 50 14.04 0.64 -9.86
CA PRO A 50 13.86 1.38 -11.10
C PRO A 50 12.48 1.22 -11.76
N CYS A 51 11.76 0.14 -11.46
CA CYS A 51 10.40 -0.11 -11.95
C CYS A 51 9.33 0.57 -11.09
N TRP A 52 9.71 1.20 -9.98
CA TRP A 52 8.78 1.91 -9.11
C TRP A 52 8.17 3.12 -9.82
N SER A 53 6.87 3.29 -9.61
CA SER A 53 6.13 4.46 -10.05
C SER A 53 5.15 4.89 -8.94
N PRO A 54 5.13 6.19 -8.57
CA PRO A 54 4.12 6.74 -7.67
C PRO A 54 2.68 6.43 -8.12
N ALA A 55 2.46 6.36 -9.43
CA ALA A 55 1.14 6.18 -10.05
C ALA A 55 0.60 4.76 -9.92
N TYR A 56 1.45 3.78 -9.61
CA TYR A 56 0.99 2.40 -9.45
C TYR A 56 0.08 2.28 -8.24
N HIS A 57 -0.91 1.40 -8.35
CA HIS A 57 -1.74 1.02 -7.23
C HIS A 57 -0.97 0.06 -6.32
N GLY A 58 -1.28 0.04 -5.03
CA GLY A 58 -0.57 -0.80 -4.05
C GLY A 58 -1.51 -1.77 -3.36
N LEU A 59 -1.18 -3.06 -3.41
CA LEU A 59 -1.73 -4.08 -2.53
C LEU A 59 -0.73 -4.35 -1.42
N VAL A 60 -1.12 -4.17 -0.16
CA VAL A 60 -0.28 -4.44 1.01
C VAL A 60 -0.95 -5.54 1.82
N ASP A 61 -0.41 -6.75 1.73
CA ASP A 61 -1.01 -7.95 2.30
C ASP A 61 -0.37 -8.35 3.63
N PHE A 62 -1.13 -8.18 4.72
CA PHE A 62 -0.76 -8.65 6.06
C PHE A 62 -1.54 -9.89 6.50
N SER A 63 -2.22 -10.60 5.59
CA SER A 63 -3.03 -11.77 5.91
C SER A 63 -2.24 -12.86 6.65
N GLY A 64 -0.97 -13.03 6.30
CA GLY A 64 -0.02 -13.95 6.94
C GLY A 64 0.83 -13.32 8.06
N ALA A 65 0.58 -12.06 8.44
CA ALA A 65 1.42 -11.29 9.35
C ALA A 65 0.71 -10.84 10.64
N SER A 66 1.50 -10.73 11.70
CA SER A 66 1.16 -10.03 12.94
C SER A 66 2.03 -8.78 13.05
N LEU A 67 1.41 -7.60 13.05
CA LEU A 67 2.13 -6.34 13.16
C LEU A 67 2.48 -6.05 14.62
N GLU A 68 3.78 -5.99 14.91
CA GLU A 68 4.33 -5.67 16.23
C GLU A 68 4.83 -4.22 16.25
N LEU A 69 3.88 -3.28 16.12
CA LEU A 69 4.17 -1.85 16.01
C LEU A 69 3.53 -1.07 17.15
N THR A 70 4.31 -0.18 17.76
CA THR A 70 3.75 0.82 18.67
C THR A 70 3.11 1.96 17.89
N SER A 71 2.29 2.77 18.57
CA SER A 71 1.78 4.03 18.04
C SER A 71 2.90 4.95 17.49
N ASN A 72 4.05 5.01 18.17
CA ASN A 72 5.17 5.81 17.68
C ASN A 72 5.80 5.23 16.41
N ASP A 73 5.84 3.90 16.27
CA ASP A 73 6.35 3.25 15.06
C ASP A 73 5.45 3.52 13.86
N VAL A 74 4.14 3.40 14.05
CA VAL A 74 3.16 3.70 12.99
C VAL A 74 3.23 5.17 12.57
N LEU A 75 3.47 6.11 13.50
CA LEU A 75 3.73 7.51 13.15
C LEU A 75 5.01 7.67 12.32
N ARG A 76 6.08 6.95 12.65
CA ARG A 76 7.33 6.97 11.87
C ARG A 76 7.13 6.44 10.45
N VAL A 77 6.38 5.35 10.29
CA VAL A 77 6.00 4.83 8.96
C VAL A 77 5.16 5.87 8.21
N ALA A 78 4.16 6.48 8.87
CA ALA A 78 3.32 7.51 8.27
C ALA A 78 4.14 8.70 7.74
N LEU A 79 5.12 9.18 8.51
CA LEU A 79 6.00 10.27 8.10
C LEU A 79 6.90 9.87 6.93
N MET A 80 7.38 8.62 6.91
CA MET A 80 8.20 8.08 5.82
C MET A 80 7.41 8.00 4.51
N LEU A 81 6.16 7.51 4.56
CA LEU A 81 5.27 7.42 3.38
C LEU A 81 4.86 8.80 2.82
N ARG A 82 5.01 9.86 3.61
CA ARG A 82 4.77 11.24 3.17
C ARG A 82 5.97 11.87 2.46
N GLN A 83 7.13 11.23 2.48
CA GLN A 83 8.30 11.70 1.73
C GLN A 83 8.06 11.46 0.23
N GLU A 84 8.42 12.43 -0.62
CA GLU A 84 8.09 12.41 -2.05
C GLU A 84 8.54 11.11 -2.76
N HIS A 85 9.72 10.58 -2.42
CA HIS A 85 10.24 9.35 -3.02
C HIS A 85 9.51 8.06 -2.58
N ASN A 86 8.69 8.11 -1.52
CA ASN A 86 7.86 6.98 -1.07
C ASN A 86 6.37 7.19 -1.37
N ARG A 87 6.01 8.37 -1.88
CA ARG A 87 4.62 8.81 -1.93
C ARG A 87 3.89 8.12 -3.07
N SER A 88 2.85 7.37 -2.74
CA SER A 88 1.90 6.82 -3.71
C SER A 88 0.88 7.87 -4.14
N THR A 89 0.66 7.98 -5.44
CA THR A 89 -0.46 8.69 -6.06
C THR A 89 -1.56 7.74 -6.53
N GLY A 90 -1.28 6.44 -6.66
CA GLY A 90 -2.29 5.40 -6.91
C GLY A 90 -3.10 4.98 -5.67
N TRP A 91 -4.16 4.19 -5.90
CA TRP A 91 -4.97 3.58 -4.84
C TRP A 91 -4.16 2.61 -3.99
N LEU A 92 -4.53 2.49 -2.72
CA LEU A 92 -3.94 1.56 -1.78
C LEU A 92 -5.01 0.60 -1.23
N ALA A 93 -4.75 -0.70 -1.27
CA ALA A 93 -5.56 -1.70 -0.60
C ALA A 93 -4.70 -2.43 0.43
N PHE A 94 -5.15 -2.44 1.68
CA PHE A 94 -4.51 -3.18 2.75
C PHE A 94 -5.34 -4.42 3.08
N VAL A 95 -4.71 -5.57 3.21
CA VAL A 95 -5.37 -6.79 3.70
C VAL A 95 -5.00 -6.96 5.17
N ALA A 96 -5.99 -6.93 6.05
CA ALA A 96 -5.84 -7.09 7.48
C ALA A 96 -6.86 -8.12 8.00
N SER A 97 -6.40 -9.36 8.16
CA SER A 97 -7.23 -10.52 8.56
C SER A 97 -7.61 -10.53 10.04
N ASN A 98 -6.99 -9.68 10.87
CA ASN A 98 -7.26 -9.59 12.30
C ASN A 98 -7.43 -8.14 12.78
N SER A 99 -8.07 -7.99 13.95
CA SER A 99 -8.45 -6.68 14.51
C SER A 99 -7.25 -5.80 14.90
N SER A 100 -6.15 -6.40 15.36
CA SER A 100 -4.93 -5.69 15.75
C SER A 100 -4.27 -5.03 14.52
N THR A 101 -4.04 -5.81 13.45
CA THR A 101 -3.51 -5.29 12.18
C THR A 101 -4.45 -4.24 11.58
N TYR A 102 -5.77 -4.48 11.61
CA TYR A 102 -6.76 -3.49 11.16
C TYR A 102 -6.63 -2.16 11.91
N GLY A 103 -6.51 -2.20 13.25
CA GLY A 103 -6.32 -1.00 14.08
C GLY A 103 -5.05 -0.24 13.73
N ILE A 104 -3.95 -0.94 13.50
CA ILE A 104 -2.66 -0.37 13.09
C ILE A 104 -2.76 0.30 11.72
N VAL A 105 -3.34 -0.36 10.71
CA VAL A 105 -3.49 0.21 9.36
C VAL A 105 -4.43 1.42 9.39
N ARG A 106 -5.51 1.38 10.16
CA ARG A 106 -6.40 2.53 10.34
C ARG A 106 -5.66 3.73 10.95
N MET A 107 -4.81 3.49 11.95
CA MET A 107 -3.99 4.53 12.58
C MET A 107 -2.95 5.10 11.60
N LEU A 108 -2.29 4.24 10.81
CA LEU A 108 -1.41 4.67 9.71
C LEU A 108 -2.14 5.60 8.75
N GLY A 109 -3.35 5.22 8.36
CA GLY A 109 -4.19 6.00 7.46
C GLY A 109 -4.47 7.42 7.95
N TYR A 110 -4.83 7.53 9.22
CA TYR A 110 -5.08 8.80 9.89
C TYR A 110 -3.83 9.71 9.88
N TRP A 111 -2.67 9.20 10.29
CA TRP A 111 -1.45 10.02 10.36
C TRP A 111 -0.78 10.31 9.03
N SER A 112 -0.86 9.38 8.07
CA SER A 112 -0.38 9.61 6.71
C SER A 112 -1.26 10.59 5.94
N ARG A 113 -2.49 10.83 6.41
CA ARG A 113 -3.54 11.60 5.72
C ARG A 113 -3.95 10.97 4.40
N PHE A 114 -3.97 9.64 4.34
CA PHE A 114 -4.28 8.86 3.14
C PHE A 114 -5.66 8.18 3.22
N THR A 115 -6.47 8.44 4.26
CA THR A 115 -7.77 7.77 4.49
C THR A 115 -8.69 7.72 3.27
N ASP A 116 -8.67 8.78 2.45
CA ASP A 116 -9.54 8.86 1.27
C ASP A 116 -9.01 8.06 0.08
N ARG A 117 -7.74 7.62 0.15
CA ARG A 117 -6.96 6.97 -0.91
C ARG A 117 -6.63 5.50 -0.64
N PHE A 118 -7.05 4.97 0.51
CA PHE A 118 -6.93 3.53 0.76
C PHE A 118 -8.21 2.88 1.28
N ARG A 119 -8.26 1.56 1.15
CA ARG A 119 -9.27 0.68 1.75
C ARG A 119 -8.60 -0.45 2.49
N ILE A 120 -9.25 -0.95 3.54
CA ILE A 120 -8.81 -2.13 4.29
C ILE A 120 -9.81 -3.25 4.04
N PHE A 121 -9.31 -4.41 3.69
CA PHE A 121 -10.06 -5.62 3.40
C PHE A 121 -9.66 -6.72 4.39
N GLN A 122 -10.56 -7.65 4.66
CA GLN A 122 -10.22 -8.87 5.40
C GLN A 122 -9.67 -9.97 4.49
N ASP A 123 -10.04 -9.90 3.21
CA ASP A 123 -9.73 -10.89 2.19
C ASP A 123 -8.88 -10.28 1.07
N ARG A 124 -7.89 -11.05 0.62
CA ARG A 124 -6.96 -10.61 -0.43
C ARG A 124 -7.64 -10.53 -1.79
N ASP A 125 -8.45 -11.51 -2.14
CA ASP A 125 -9.10 -11.56 -3.46
C ASP A 125 -10.11 -10.43 -3.62
N GLU A 126 -10.77 -10.00 -2.54
CA GLU A 126 -11.59 -8.79 -2.52
C GLU A 126 -10.77 -7.52 -2.75
N ALA A 127 -9.64 -7.37 -2.06
CA ALA A 127 -8.75 -6.23 -2.22
C ALA A 127 -8.23 -6.10 -3.66
N GLU A 128 -7.78 -7.21 -4.25
CA GLU A 128 -7.26 -7.26 -5.61
C GLU A 128 -8.34 -6.91 -6.63
N ARG A 129 -9.53 -7.52 -6.54
CA ARG A 129 -10.67 -7.17 -7.41
C ARG A 129 -11.08 -5.71 -7.27
N TRP A 130 -10.98 -5.13 -6.08
CA TRP A 130 -11.25 -3.71 -5.89
C TRP A 130 -10.21 -2.86 -6.62
N LEU A 131 -8.93 -3.17 -6.52
CA LEU A 131 -7.88 -2.44 -7.24
C LEU A 131 -8.06 -2.54 -8.76
N GLU A 132 -8.36 -3.72 -9.29
CA GLU A 132 -8.62 -3.93 -10.73
C GLU A 132 -9.78 -3.08 -11.25
N ARG A 133 -10.87 -2.95 -10.47
CA ARG A 133 -12.02 -2.09 -10.81
C ARG A 133 -11.69 -0.60 -10.80
N ASN A 134 -10.59 -0.21 -10.17
CA ASN A 134 -10.17 1.18 -10.03
C ASN A 134 -8.88 1.51 -10.81
N VAL A 135 -8.39 0.60 -11.66
CA VAL A 135 -7.11 0.75 -12.39
C VAL A 135 -7.00 2.04 -13.20
N ASP A 136 -8.11 2.51 -13.77
CA ASP A 136 -8.18 3.74 -14.57
C ASP A 136 -8.61 4.97 -13.75
N GLN A 137 -8.83 4.81 -12.44
CA GLN A 137 -9.28 5.87 -11.56
C GLN A 137 -8.12 6.46 -10.76
N VAL A 138 -8.07 7.79 -10.70
CA VAL A 138 -7.12 8.51 -9.85
C VAL A 138 -7.76 8.76 -8.49
N PRO A 139 -7.08 8.40 -7.38
CA PRO A 139 -7.57 8.74 -6.05
C PRO A 139 -7.79 10.26 -5.87
N PRO A 140 -8.79 10.67 -5.08
CA PRO A 140 -9.05 12.09 -4.84
C PRO A 140 -7.84 12.80 -4.21
N GLY A 141 -7.68 14.08 -4.55
CA GLY A 141 -6.53 14.89 -4.13
C GLY A 141 -5.29 14.76 -5.02
N PHE A 142 -5.41 14.07 -6.15
CA PHE A 142 -4.43 14.07 -7.24
C PHE A 142 -5.10 14.43 -8.57
N ILE A 143 -4.36 15.16 -9.40
CA ILE A 143 -4.81 15.57 -10.73
C ILE A 143 -4.47 14.44 -11.70
N GLY A 144 -5.46 13.94 -12.44
CA GLY A 144 -5.21 12.96 -13.51
C GLY A 144 -4.45 13.57 -14.68
N GLU A 145 -3.92 12.74 -15.59
CA GLU A 145 -3.13 13.19 -16.76
C GLU A 145 -3.84 14.24 -17.63
N ASN A 146 -5.18 14.33 -17.55
CA ASN A 146 -6.02 15.29 -18.28
C ASN A 146 -6.32 16.60 -17.53
N GLY A 147 -5.72 16.85 -16.36
CA GLY A 147 -5.90 18.12 -15.65
C GLY A 147 -7.24 18.27 -14.90
N ILE A 148 -8.06 17.22 -14.84
CA ILE A 148 -9.34 17.22 -14.13
C ILE A 148 -9.11 16.59 -12.75
N GLU A 149 -9.29 17.38 -11.68
CA GLU A 149 -9.40 16.83 -10.33
C GLU A 149 -10.59 15.89 -10.28
N SER A 150 -10.36 14.63 -9.92
CA SER A 150 -11.43 13.70 -9.63
C SER A 150 -12.11 14.21 -8.35
N PRO A 151 -13.39 14.62 -8.39
CA PRO A 151 -14.04 15.16 -7.21
C PRO A 151 -14.01 14.11 -6.10
N ALA A 152 -13.62 14.50 -4.90
CA ALA A 152 -13.77 13.66 -3.73
C ALA A 152 -15.24 13.26 -3.63
N VAL A 153 -15.56 12.00 -3.93
CA VAL A 153 -16.89 11.47 -3.67
C VAL A 153 -16.99 11.36 -2.16
N LEU A 154 -17.47 12.43 -1.53
CA LEU A 154 -17.95 12.44 -0.15
C LEU A 154 -19.13 11.46 -0.09
N ARG A 155 -18.85 10.17 0.03
CA ARG A 155 -19.86 9.18 0.41
C ARG A 155 -20.10 9.38 1.90
N ASN A 156 -21.16 10.10 2.21
CA ASN A 156 -21.76 10.13 3.54
C ASN A 156 -21.86 8.70 4.06
N VAL A 157 -21.19 8.44 5.18
CA VAL A 157 -21.37 7.21 5.95
C VAL A 157 -22.71 7.37 6.66
N GLY A 158 -23.73 6.69 6.13
CA GLY A 158 -25.02 6.47 6.77
C GLY A 158 -25.13 5.02 7.23
#